data_AF-A0A947I2B7-F1
#
_entry.id   AF-A0A947I2B7-F1
#
_cell.length_a   1.000
_cell.length_b   1.000
_cell.length_c   1.000
_cell.angle_alpha   90.00
_cell.angle_beta   90.00
_cell.angle_gamma   90.00
#
_symmetry.space_group_name_H-M   'P 1'
#
loop_
_entity.id
_entity.type
_entity.pdbx_description
1 polymer ?
#
loop_
_entity_poly.entity_id
_entity_poly.type
_entity_poly.pdbx_seq_one_letter_code
_entity_poly.pdbx_strand_id
1 'polypeptide(L)'
;MNLPFFKRKLFCVGISTLAACIVAFTLPTELIAEVPMVRAATIINGMIIGTLITVAGFVTWHPIFKFRIHPILRGSIMAAFVHLDFTIYTWSNQPLFWKTMIIAAMFGAVIDMMATQLYGEGETLMEGMTK
;
A
#
# COMPACT_ATOMS: atom_id res chain seq x y z
N MET A 1 -4.38 0.40 -26.44
CA MET A 1 -3.40 0.01 -25.40
C MET A 1 -4.04 0.21 -24.01
N ASN A 2 -5.08 -0.56 -23.63
CA ASN A 2 -5.94 -0.24 -22.46
C ASN A 2 -6.02 -1.33 -21.38
N LEU A 3 -5.29 -2.43 -21.52
CA LEU A 3 -5.32 -3.58 -20.61
C LEU A 3 -4.39 -3.52 -19.37
N PRO A 4 -3.29 -2.73 -19.31
CA PRO A 4 -2.38 -2.77 -18.16
C PRO A 4 -2.98 -2.21 -16.87
N PHE A 5 -3.70 -1.08 -16.95
CA PHE A 5 -4.23 -0.39 -15.77
C PHE A 5 -5.31 -1.19 -15.05
N PHE A 6 -6.25 -1.78 -15.80
CA PHE A 6 -7.36 -2.54 -15.22
C PHE A 6 -6.87 -3.81 -14.52
N LYS A 7 -5.95 -4.55 -15.14
CA LYS A 7 -5.33 -5.75 -14.53
C LYS A 7 -4.54 -5.38 -13.27
N ARG A 8 -3.73 -4.32 -13.34
CA ARG A 8 -2.98 -3.82 -12.17
C ARG A 8 -3.91 -3.38 -11.05
N LYS A 9 -5.00 -2.66 -11.36
CA LYS A 9 -6.01 -2.23 -10.39
C LYS A 9 -6.64 -3.43 -9.68
N LEU A 10 -7.14 -4.41 -10.45
CA LEU A 10 -7.75 -5.62 -9.89
C LEU A 10 -6.77 -6.40 -9.02
N PHE A 11 -5.53 -6.55 -9.48
CA PHE A 11 -4.48 -7.21 -8.70
C PHE A 11 -4.17 -6.47 -7.40
N CYS A 12 -3.89 -5.16 -7.47
CA CYS A 12 -3.54 -4.37 -6.28
C CYS A 12 -4.68 -4.35 -5.28
N VAL A 13 -5.92 -4.16 -5.73
CA VAL A 13 -7.08 -4.21 -4.84
C VAL A 13 -7.25 -5.60 -4.25
N GLY A 14 -7.19 -6.66 -5.07
CA GLY A 14 -7.36 -8.05 -4.60
C GLY A 14 -6.32 -8.49 -3.57
N ILE A 15 -5.03 -8.26 -3.86
CA ILE A 15 -3.94 -8.62 -2.94
C ILE A 15 -3.98 -7.76 -1.68
N SER A 16 -4.33 -6.48 -1.80
CA SER A 16 -4.40 -5.59 -0.65
C SER A 16 -5.56 -5.95 0.28
N THR A 17 -6.72 -6.32 -0.29
CA THR A 17 -7.86 -6.81 0.48
C THR A 17 -7.52 -8.12 1.19
N LEU A 18 -6.91 -9.09 0.49
CA LEU A 18 -6.58 -10.38 1.08
C LEU A 18 -5.64 -10.23 2.29
N ALA A 19 -4.59 -9.43 2.14
CA ALA A 19 -3.66 -9.20 3.23
C ALA A 19 -4.25 -8.32 4.34
N ALA A 20 -5.10 -7.35 4.03
CA ALA A 20 -5.82 -6.59 5.05
C ALA A 20 -6.79 -7.46 5.86
N CYS A 21 -7.43 -8.45 5.22
CA CYS A 21 -8.20 -9.46 5.95
C CYS A 21 -7.31 -10.27 6.88
N ILE A 22 -6.16 -10.78 6.42
CA ILE A 22 -5.21 -11.53 7.26
C ILE A 22 -4.78 -10.68 8.47
N VAL A 23 -4.40 -9.43 8.25
CA VAL A 23 -4.05 -8.48 9.32
C VAL A 23 -5.22 -8.29 10.27
N ALA A 24 -6.43 -7.99 9.77
CA ALA A 24 -7.62 -7.78 10.60
C ALA A 24 -7.93 -8.98 11.53
N PHE A 25 -7.67 -10.22 11.09
CA PHE A 25 -7.83 -11.42 11.91
C PHE A 25 -6.65 -11.71 12.84
N THR A 26 -5.50 -11.09 12.62
CA THR A 26 -4.29 -11.26 13.43
C THR A 26 -3.95 -10.02 14.28
N LEU A 27 -4.82 -9.01 14.26
CA LEU A 27 -4.64 -7.78 15.03
C LEU A 27 -4.57 -8.08 16.54
N PRO A 28 -3.66 -7.42 17.27
CA PRO A 28 -3.59 -7.54 18.72
C PRO A 28 -4.93 -7.15 19.36
N THR A 29 -5.35 -7.90 20.37
CA THR A 29 -6.58 -7.62 21.13
C THR A 29 -6.54 -6.26 21.83
N GLU A 30 -5.35 -5.81 22.23
CA GLU A 30 -5.09 -4.48 22.81
C GLU A 30 -5.51 -3.35 21.85
N LEU A 31 -5.15 -3.46 20.57
CA LEU A 31 -5.51 -2.47 19.56
C LEU A 31 -7.02 -2.46 19.28
N ILE A 32 -7.65 -3.64 19.32
CA ILE A 32 -9.10 -3.79 19.14
C ILE A 32 -9.85 -3.20 20.34
N ALA A 33 -9.30 -3.30 21.55
CA ALA A 33 -9.88 -2.70 22.75
C ALA A 33 -9.78 -1.17 22.73
N GLU A 34 -8.66 -0.61 22.26
CA GLU A 34 -8.49 0.85 22.12
C GLU A 34 -9.32 1.42 20.96
N VAL A 35 -9.47 0.68 19.86
CA VAL A 35 -10.20 1.14 18.66
C VAL A 35 -11.19 0.05 18.20
N PRO A 36 -12.45 0.07 18.69
CA PRO A 36 -13.42 -1.01 18.46
C PRO A 36 -13.83 -1.19 16.98
N MET A 37 -13.56 -0.20 16.11
CA MET A 37 -13.83 -0.29 14.67
C MET A 37 -12.61 -0.71 13.83
N VAL A 38 -11.45 -0.97 14.43
CA VAL A 38 -10.17 -1.14 13.73
C VAL A 38 -10.17 -2.27 12.71
N ARG A 39 -10.92 -3.35 12.95
CA ARG A 39 -10.97 -4.52 12.03
C ARG A 39 -11.60 -4.19 10.68
N ALA A 40 -12.81 -3.61 10.68
CA ALA A 40 -13.49 -3.21 9.45
C ALA A 40 -12.71 -2.12 8.72
N ALA A 41 -12.12 -1.22 9.50
CA ALA A 41 -11.40 -0.07 9.01
C ALA A 41 -10.04 -0.46 8.39
N THR A 42 -9.37 -1.49 8.92
CA THR A 42 -8.17 -2.10 8.31
C THR A 42 -8.45 -2.66 6.93
N ILE A 43 -9.58 -3.35 6.74
CA ILE A 43 -9.97 -3.91 5.44
C ILE A 43 -10.24 -2.80 4.42
N ILE A 44 -10.95 -1.75 4.84
CA ILE A 44 -11.19 -0.56 3.99
C ILE A 44 -9.88 0.12 3.61
N ASN A 45 -8.95 0.30 4.56
CA ASN A 45 -7.66 0.90 4.28
C ASN A 45 -6.79 0.04 3.36
N GLY A 46 -6.86 -1.28 3.46
CA GLY A 46 -6.25 -2.19 2.48
C GLY A 46 -6.73 -1.90 1.05
N MET A 47 -8.04 -1.77 0.84
CA MET A 47 -8.60 -1.44 -0.48
C MET A 47 -8.16 -0.06 -0.98
N ILE A 48 -8.10 0.93 -0.08
CA ILE A 48 -7.64 2.29 -0.39
C ILE A 48 -6.16 2.26 -0.81
N ILE A 49 -5.30 1.54 -0.08
CA ILE A 49 -3.89 1.36 -0.42
C ILE A 49 -3.74 0.76 -1.82
N GLY A 50 -4.44 -0.33 -2.11
CA GLY A 50 -4.36 -0.97 -3.43
C GLY A 50 -4.76 -0.03 -4.57
N THR A 51 -5.78 0.81 -4.33
CA THR A 51 -6.22 1.82 -5.30
C THR A 51 -5.19 2.94 -5.47
N LEU A 52 -4.68 3.49 -4.37
CA LEU A 52 -3.69 4.57 -4.40
C LEU A 52 -2.35 4.13 -5.00
N ILE A 53 -1.88 2.91 -4.70
CA ILE A 53 -0.69 2.33 -5.32
C ILE A 53 -0.86 2.26 -6.84
N THR A 54 -2.04 1.85 -7.31
CA THR A 54 -2.34 1.79 -8.74
C THR A 54 -2.31 3.19 -9.38
N VAL A 55 -2.96 4.18 -8.75
CA VAL A 55 -3.00 5.57 -9.25
C VAL A 55 -1.63 6.22 -9.21
N ALA A 56 -0.90 6.09 -8.10
CA ALA A 56 0.46 6.59 -7.97
C ALA A 56 1.37 5.95 -9.00
N GLY A 57 1.20 4.65 -9.26
CA GLY A 57 1.86 3.92 -10.33
C GLY A 57 1.55 4.42 -11.72
N PHE A 58 0.32 4.88 -11.98
CA PHE A 58 -0.03 5.51 -13.24
C PHE A 58 0.55 6.93 -13.36
N VAL A 59 0.47 7.74 -12.29
CA VAL A 59 0.95 9.13 -12.28
C VAL A 59 2.47 9.22 -12.39
N THR A 60 3.23 8.39 -11.65
CA THR A 60 4.71 8.38 -11.77
C THR A 60 5.17 8.05 -13.18
N TRP A 61 4.39 7.25 -13.92
CA TRP A 61 4.72 6.77 -15.27
C TRP A 61 3.99 7.50 -16.39
N HIS A 62 3.09 8.44 -16.06
CA HIS A 62 2.42 9.21 -17.08
C HIS A 62 3.45 10.07 -17.82
N PRO A 63 3.40 10.14 -19.17
CA PRO A 63 4.37 10.87 -19.98
C PRO A 63 4.60 12.34 -19.58
N ILE A 64 3.61 12.91 -18.90
CA ILE A 64 3.59 14.30 -18.44
C ILE A 64 4.37 14.50 -17.14
N PHE A 65 4.32 13.54 -16.20
CA PHE A 65 4.80 13.77 -14.84
C PHE A 65 6.23 13.24 -14.59
N LYS A 66 6.71 12.24 -15.35
CA LYS A 66 8.11 11.73 -15.38
C LYS A 66 8.80 11.53 -14.00
N PHE A 67 8.05 11.31 -12.92
CA PHE A 67 8.63 11.13 -11.59
C PHE A 67 9.22 9.72 -11.45
N ARG A 68 10.53 9.63 -11.24
CA ARG A 68 11.25 8.36 -11.02
C ARG A 68 11.35 8.04 -9.53
N ILE A 69 10.24 7.61 -8.93
CA ILE A 69 10.23 7.12 -7.54
C ILE A 69 10.30 5.59 -7.56
N HIS A 70 11.22 5.02 -6.77
CA HIS A 70 11.36 3.58 -6.62
C HIS A 70 10.04 2.95 -6.13
N PRO A 71 9.55 1.83 -6.70
CA PRO A 71 8.26 1.21 -6.32
C PRO A 71 8.14 0.94 -4.82
N ILE A 72 9.20 0.42 -4.19
CA ILE A 72 9.25 0.22 -2.73
C ILE A 72 8.96 1.53 -1.98
N LEU A 73 9.63 2.63 -2.34
CA LEU A 73 9.48 3.91 -1.65
C LEU A 73 8.08 4.50 -1.90
N ARG A 74 7.56 4.39 -3.13
CA ARG A 74 6.21 4.84 -3.50
C ARG A 74 5.15 4.08 -2.70
N GLY A 75 5.22 2.75 -2.69
CA GLY A 75 4.32 1.88 -1.95
C GLY A 75 4.36 2.15 -0.44
N SER A 76 5.55 2.24 0.14
CA SER A 76 5.75 2.53 1.57
C SER A 76 5.09 3.84 1.99
N ILE A 77 5.36 4.93 1.25
CA ILE A 77 4.83 6.26 1.59
C ILE A 77 3.31 6.26 1.49
N MET A 78 2.74 5.72 0.41
CA MET A 78 1.30 5.68 0.21
C MET A 78 0.59 4.88 1.32
N ALA A 79 1.13 3.72 1.69
CA ALA A 79 0.53 2.91 2.75
C ALA A 79 0.67 3.53 4.15
N ALA A 80 1.81 4.16 4.43
CA ALA A 80 2.02 4.92 5.66
C ALA A 80 1.02 6.09 5.78
N PHE A 81 0.80 6.84 4.70
CA PHE A 81 -0.18 7.94 4.68
C PHE A 81 -1.61 7.46 4.89
N VAL A 82 -2.00 6.35 4.27
CA VAL A 82 -3.34 5.79 4.45
C VAL A 82 -3.56 5.32 5.88
N HIS A 83 -2.53 4.80 6.56
CA HIS A 83 -2.66 4.32 7.95
C HIS A 83 -2.51 5.40 9.03
N LEU A 84 -2.21 6.66 8.66
CA LEU A 84 -2.13 7.76 9.63
C LEU A 84 -3.44 7.99 10.39
N ASP A 85 -4.57 7.68 9.75
CA ASP A 85 -5.91 7.76 10.34
C ASP A 85 -6.10 6.81 11.53
N PHE A 86 -5.46 5.64 11.55
CA PHE A 86 -5.51 4.70 12.67
C PHE A 86 -4.37 4.91 13.65
N THR A 87 -3.18 5.22 13.16
CA THR A 87 -2.03 5.39 14.04
C THR A 87 -2.13 6.66 14.87
N ILE A 88 -2.93 7.67 14.47
CA ILE A 88 -3.20 8.82 15.34
C ILE A 88 -3.85 8.42 16.68
N TYR A 89 -4.69 7.37 16.70
CA TYR A 89 -5.30 6.87 17.93
C TYR A 89 -4.30 6.14 18.83
N THR A 90 -3.22 5.61 18.24
CA THR A 90 -2.13 4.97 18.99
C THR A 90 -0.99 5.96 19.30
N TRP A 91 -1.16 7.26 19.02
CA TRP A 91 -0.12 8.27 19.23
C TRP A 91 0.37 8.37 20.68
N SER A 92 -0.52 8.16 21.65
CA SER A 92 -0.18 8.10 23.07
C SER A 92 0.73 6.90 23.42
N ASN A 93 0.69 5.83 22.61
CA ASN A 93 1.49 4.62 22.74
C ASN A 93 2.51 4.54 21.58
N GLN A 94 3.62 5.28 21.73
CA GLN A 94 4.66 5.39 20.70
C GLN A 94 5.19 4.04 20.18
N PRO A 95 5.44 3.00 21.00
CA PRO A 95 5.82 1.68 20.49
C PRO A 95 4.78 1.07 19.54
N LEU A 96 3.49 1.17 19.89
CA LEU A 96 2.39 0.65 19.07
C LEU A 96 2.18 1.48 17.80
N PHE A 97 2.36 2.80 17.90
CA PHE A 97 2.36 3.73 16.77
C PHE A 97 3.38 3.31 15.69
N TRP A 98 4.67 3.23 16.08
CA TRP A 98 5.74 2.93 15.13
C TRP A 98 5.63 1.52 14.56
N LYS A 99 5.22 0.54 15.38
CA LYS A 99 4.98 -0.82 14.92
C LYS A 99 3.92 -0.86 13.82
N THR A 100 2.80 -0.18 14.03
CA THR A 100 1.71 -0.12 13.05
C THR A 100 2.13 0.61 11.77
N MET A 101 2.86 1.72 11.89
CA MET A 101 3.40 2.47 10.75
C MET A 101 4.39 1.66 9.91
N ILE A 102 5.30 0.92 10.54
CA ILE A 102 6.28 0.08 9.84
C ILE A 102 5.58 -1.07 9.10
N ILE A 103 4.61 -1.73 9.74
CA ILE A 103 3.84 -2.80 9.10
C ILE A 103 3.10 -2.26 7.87
N ALA A 104 2.45 -1.11 8.00
CA ALA A 104 1.77 -0.46 6.88
C ALA A 104 2.74 -0.13 5.73
N ALA A 105 3.90 0.47 6.04
CA ALA A 105 4.90 0.81 5.03
C ALA A 105 5.44 -0.44 4.30
N MET A 106 5.80 -1.48 5.05
CA MET A 106 6.24 -2.76 4.46
C MET A 106 5.18 -3.37 3.56
N PHE A 107 3.93 -3.32 3.99
CA PHE A 107 2.80 -3.82 3.23
C PHE A 107 2.65 -3.10 1.89
N GLY A 108 2.67 -1.75 1.91
CA GLY A 108 2.63 -0.94 0.71
C GLY A 108 3.79 -1.20 -0.25
N ALA A 109 5.01 -1.32 0.27
CA ALA A 109 6.19 -1.63 -0.52
C ALA A 109 6.07 -2.96 -1.28
N VAL A 110 5.65 -4.02 -0.59
CA VAL A 110 5.53 -5.36 -1.18
C VAL A 110 4.48 -5.36 -2.29
N ILE A 111 3.30 -4.81 -2.02
CA ILE A 111 2.21 -4.76 -3.02
C ILE A 111 2.67 -3.98 -4.25
N ASP A 112 3.30 -2.83 -4.05
CA ASP A 112 3.69 -1.98 -5.17
C ASP A 112 4.83 -2.58 -5.99
N MET A 113 5.79 -3.24 -5.34
CA MET A 113 6.85 -3.98 -6.01
C MET A 113 6.27 -5.11 -6.86
N MET A 114 5.40 -5.95 -6.30
CA MET A 114 4.74 -7.04 -7.01
C MET A 114 3.88 -6.53 -8.16
N ALA A 115 3.10 -5.47 -7.94
CA ALA A 115 2.25 -4.89 -8.97
C ALA A 115 3.05 -4.31 -10.13
N THR A 116 4.21 -3.71 -9.82
CA THR A 116 5.12 -3.17 -10.80
C THR A 116 5.78 -4.28 -11.63
N GLN A 117 6.18 -5.39 -11.00
CA GLN A 117 6.78 -6.53 -11.70
C GLN A 117 5.78 -7.35 -12.53
N LEU A 118 4.58 -7.62 -12.01
CA LEU A 118 3.62 -8.54 -12.64
C LEU A 118 2.72 -7.89 -13.69
N TYR A 119 2.35 -6.62 -13.49
CA TYR A 119 1.31 -5.95 -14.27
C TYR A 119 1.66 -4.51 -14.66
N GLY A 120 2.88 -4.07 -14.35
CA GLY A 120 3.47 -2.83 -14.84
C GLY A 120 4.53 -3.12 -15.90
N GLU A 121 5.05 -2.06 -16.50
CA GLU A 121 6.25 -2.09 -17.35
C GLU A 121 7.53 -2.45 -16.54
N GLY A 122 7.44 -3.35 -15.55
CA GLY A 122 8.46 -3.67 -14.54
C GLY A 122 9.85 -3.98 -15.09
N GLU A 123 9.91 -4.66 -16.24
CA GLU A 123 11.16 -4.91 -16.97
C GLU A 123 11.70 -3.61 -17.60
N THR A 124 10.85 -2.82 -18.24
CA THR A 124 11.19 -1.50 -18.80
C THR A 124 11.60 -0.48 -17.72
N LEU A 125 11.02 -0.63 -16.52
CA LEU A 125 11.31 0.09 -15.26
C LEU A 125 12.69 -0.22 -14.69
N MET A 126 13.07 -1.50 -14.64
CA MET A 126 14.37 -1.96 -14.12
C MET A 126 15.51 -1.62 -15.09
N GLU A 127 15.27 -1.73 -16.40
CA GLU A 127 16.23 -1.35 -17.45
C GLU A 127 16.48 0.17 -17.50
N GLY A 128 15.47 1.00 -17.21
CA GLY A 128 15.59 2.47 -17.21
C GLY A 128 16.24 3.06 -15.95
N MET A 129 16.39 2.28 -14.87
CA MET A 129 17.06 2.67 -13.63
C MET A 129 18.53 2.22 -13.56
N THR A 130 18.92 1.25 -14.39
CA THR A 130 20.29 0.71 -14.48
C THR A 130 21.14 1.38 -15.56
N LYS A 131 20.55 2.30 -16.34
CA LYS A 131 21.25 3.20 -17.26
C LYS A 131 21.35 4.60 -16.66
#